data_AF-A0A8J6DQY6-F1
#
_entry.id   AF-A0A8J6DQY6-F1
#
_cell.length_a   1.000
_cell.length_b   1.000
_cell.length_c   1.000
_cell.angle_alpha   90.00
_cell.angle_beta   90.00
_cell.angle_gamma   90.00
#
_symmetry.space_group_name_H-M   'P 1'
#
loop_
_entity.id
_entity.type
_entity.pdbx_description
1 polymer ?
#
loop_
_entity_poly.entity_id
_entity_poly.type
_entity_poly.pdbx_seq_one_letter_code
_entity_poly.pdbx_strand_id
1 'polypeptide(L)'
;WIKFEEKVEQGGERWSKPHVATLSLHSLFELRTCMEKGSIMLDREAASLPQLVEMIVDHQIETGLLKPDLKDKVTYTLLRKHRHQTKKSNLRSLADIGKTVSS
;
A
#
# COMPACT_ATOMS: atom_id res chain seq x y z
N TRP A 1 4.55 -2.24 -10.54
CA TRP A 1 5.93 -2.09 -11.00
C TRP A 1 6.53 -3.46 -11.25
N ILE A 2 6.73 -3.80 -12.52
CA ILE A 2 7.57 -4.92 -12.96
C ILE A 2 8.30 -4.43 -14.20
N LYS A 3 9.51 -3.87 -14.03
CA LYS A 3 10.25 -3.05 -15.02
C LYS A 3 9.53 -1.74 -15.43
N PHE A 4 8.25 -1.81 -15.76
CA PHE A 4 7.37 -0.68 -16.06
C PHE A 4 6.40 -0.38 -14.91
N GLU A 5 5.93 0.85 -14.87
CA GLU A 5 4.89 1.35 -13.98
C GLU A 5 3.51 1.20 -14.62
N GLU A 6 2.53 0.79 -13.80
CA GLU A 6 1.11 0.79 -14.14
C GLU A 6 0.36 1.41 -12.96
N LYS A 7 -0.63 2.25 -13.25
CA LYS A 7 -1.46 2.93 -12.26
C LYS A 7 -2.89 2.45 -12.37
N VAL A 8 -3.59 2.42 -11.25
CA VAL A 8 -5.05 2.26 -11.25
C VAL A 8 -5.66 3.59 -11.71
N GLU A 9 -6.42 3.56 -12.79
CA GLU A 9 -7.09 4.74 -13.34
C GLU A 9 -8.20 5.23 -12.40
N GLN A 10 -8.61 6.49 -12.58
CA GLN A 10 -9.73 7.07 -11.85
C GLN A 10 -10.97 6.17 -11.97
N GLY A 11 -11.66 5.94 -10.85
CA GLY A 11 -12.79 4.99 -10.79
C GLY A 11 -12.39 3.56 -10.43
N GLY A 12 -11.10 3.21 -10.44
CA GLY A 12 -10.63 1.95 -9.87
C GLY A 12 -11.00 0.72 -10.68
N GLU A 13 -11.31 0.88 -11.97
CA GLU A 13 -11.72 -0.24 -12.83
C GLU A 13 -10.57 -0.74 -13.69
N ARG A 14 -9.63 0.11 -14.10
CA ARG A 14 -8.65 -0.24 -15.13
C ARG A 14 -7.22 0.07 -14.69
N TRP A 15 -6.29 -0.74 -15.20
CA TRP A 15 -4.85 -0.44 -15.19
C TRP A 15 -4.49 0.41 -16.41
N SER A 16 -3.65 1.41 -16.22
CA SER A 16 -3.05 2.17 -17.32
C SER A 16 -2.19 1.26 -18.21
N LYS A 17 -1.78 1.76 -19.39
CA LYS A 17 -0.71 1.11 -20.15
C LYS A 17 0.61 1.13 -19.35
N PRO A 18 1.46 0.10 -19.48
CA PRO A 18 2.80 0.10 -18.88
C PRO A 18 3.63 1.25 -19.45
N HIS A 19 4.34 1.98 -18.59
CA HIS A 19 5.19 3.10 -18.98
C HIS A 19 6.45 3.19 -18.11
N VAL A 20 7.44 3.96 -18.59
CA VAL A 20 8.64 4.28 -17.80
C VAL A 20 8.26 5.32 -16.76
N ALA A 21 8.54 5.03 -15.48
CA ALA A 21 8.25 5.94 -14.38
C ALA A 21 9.07 7.23 -14.49
N THR A 22 8.45 8.37 -14.21
CA THR A 22 9.13 9.65 -14.02
C THR A 22 8.83 10.16 -12.62
N LEU A 23 9.87 10.55 -11.88
CA LEU A 23 9.73 11.03 -10.50
C LEU A 23 9.93 12.54 -10.45
N SER A 24 9.24 13.21 -9.53
CA SER A 24 9.50 14.63 -9.27
C SER A 24 10.77 14.76 -8.42
N LEU A 25 11.60 15.76 -8.71
CA LEU A 25 12.80 16.02 -7.91
C LEU A 25 12.46 16.26 -6.43
N HIS A 26 11.34 16.93 -6.16
CA HIS A 26 10.86 17.16 -4.80
C HIS A 26 10.61 15.85 -4.04
N SER A 27 9.93 14.88 -4.66
CA SER A 27 9.66 13.57 -4.05
C SER A 27 10.95 12.80 -3.71
N LEU A 28 12.02 13.01 -4.49
CA LEU A 28 13.33 12.40 -4.21
C LEU A 28 14.00 13.01 -2.97
N PHE A 29 13.88 14.32 -2.76
CA PHE A 29 14.38 14.96 -1.55
C PHE A 29 13.58 14.58 -0.30
N GLU A 30 12.27 14.45 -0.42
CA GLU A 30 11.42 13.94 0.66
C GLU A 30 11.80 12.49 0.99
N LEU A 31 11.95 11.63 -0.02
CA LEU A 31 12.39 10.24 0.18
C LEU A 31 13.75 10.17 0.89
N ARG A 32 14.74 10.98 0.47
CA ARG A 32 16.03 11.08 1.15
C ARG A 32 15.85 11.43 2.62
N THR A 33 15.01 12.42 2.92
CA THR A 33 14.72 12.84 4.30
C THR A 33 14.06 11.71 5.11
N CYS A 34 13.12 10.98 4.51
CA CYS A 34 12.50 9.82 5.13
C CYS A 34 13.49 8.69 5.42
N MET A 35 14.48 8.46 4.56
CA MET A 35 15.54 7.48 4.80
C MET A 35 16.53 7.95 5.88
N GLU A 36 16.84 9.24 5.94
CA GLU A 36 17.78 9.80 6.93
C GLU A 36 17.20 9.87 8.35
N LYS A 37 15.89 10.12 8.48
CA LYS A 37 15.23 10.36 9.77
C LYS A 37 14.20 9.30 10.19
N GLY A 38 13.78 8.45 9.25
CA GLY A 38 12.78 7.42 9.50
C GLY A 38 13.37 6.18 10.18
N SER A 39 12.49 5.24 10.54
CA SER A 39 12.89 3.96 11.09
C SER A 39 13.45 3.04 10.00
N ILE A 40 14.66 2.52 10.23
CA ILE A 40 15.26 1.46 9.40
C ILE A 40 15.37 0.21 10.27
N MET A 41 14.59 -0.82 9.92
CA MET A 41 14.53 -2.09 10.65
C MET A 41 14.82 -3.24 9.68
N LEU A 42 16.07 -3.69 9.65
CA LEU A 42 16.51 -4.80 8.79
C LEU A 42 16.41 -6.13 9.54
N ASP A 43 16.28 -7.22 8.78
CA ASP A 43 16.31 -8.60 9.28
C ASP A 43 15.32 -8.89 10.42
N ARG A 44 14.16 -8.22 10.41
CA ARG A 44 13.09 -8.45 11.37
C ARG A 44 12.34 -9.74 11.02
N GLU A 45 12.32 -10.67 11.98
CA GLU A 45 11.54 -11.89 11.88
C GLU A 45 10.08 -11.62 12.29
N ALA A 46 9.22 -11.40 11.31
CA ALA A 46 7.77 -11.33 11.49
C ALA A 46 7.07 -12.38 10.62
N ALA A 47 6.24 -13.22 11.24
CA ALA A 47 5.49 -14.27 10.57
C ALA A 47 4.13 -13.78 10.02
N SER A 48 3.72 -12.55 10.36
CA SER A 48 2.44 -11.99 9.92
C SER A 48 2.47 -10.45 9.86
N LEU A 49 1.54 -9.86 9.10
CA LEU A 49 1.38 -8.41 9.02
C LEU A 49 1.05 -7.78 10.39
N PRO A 50 0.13 -8.33 11.23
CA PRO A 50 -0.10 -7.82 12.57
C PRO A 50 1.15 -7.77 13.43
N GLN A 51 1.93 -8.86 13.44
CA GLN A 51 3.19 -8.92 14.20
C GLN A 51 4.19 -7.87 13.70
N LEU A 52 4.33 -7.72 12.38
CA LEU A 52 5.21 -6.70 11.80
C LEU A 52 4.77 -5.28 12.17
N VAL A 53 3.47 -5.00 12.12
CA VAL A 53 2.91 -3.68 12.48
C VAL A 53 3.15 -3.36 13.94
N GLU A 54 2.95 -4.32 14.85
CA GLU A 54 3.25 -4.17 16.27
C GLU A 54 4.73 -3.82 16.48
N MET A 55 5.65 -4.59 15.88
CA MET A 55 7.09 -4.35 15.98
C MET A 55 7.49 -2.95 15.49
N ILE A 56 6.91 -2.49 14.38
CA ILE A 56 7.20 -1.15 13.82
C ILE A 56 6.67 -0.05 14.74
N VAL A 57 5.42 -0.18 15.21
CA VAL A 57 4.77 0.83 16.03
C VAL A 57 5.45 0.96 17.39
N ASP A 58 5.81 -0.17 18.01
CA ASP A 58 6.54 -0.16 19.28
C ASP A 58 7.92 0.47 19.12
N HIS A 59 8.66 0.09 18.08
CA HIS A 59 9.95 0.70 17.78
C HIS A 59 9.84 2.22 17.56
N GLN A 60 8.83 2.68 16.81
CA GLN A 60 8.63 4.11 16.57
C GLN A 60 8.26 4.88 17.85
N ILE A 61 7.55 4.24 18.79
CA ILE A 61 7.26 4.84 20.10
C ILE A 61 8.53 4.92 20.94
N GLU A 62 9.31 3.84 21.00
CA GLU A 62 10.59 3.78 21.72
C GLU A 62 11.57 4.84 21.22
N THR A 63 11.65 5.06 19.91
CA THR A 63 12.53 6.08 19.32
C THR A 63 11.91 7.49 19.31
N GLY A 64 10.70 7.66 19.84
CA GLY A 64 10.01 8.96 19.90
C GLY A 64 9.51 9.50 18.55
N LEU A 65 9.49 8.68 17.50
CA LEU A 65 8.95 9.04 16.18
C LEU A 65 7.41 9.00 16.17
N LEU A 66 6.82 8.20 17.06
CA LEU A 66 5.38 8.08 17.25
C LEU A 66 5.03 8.32 18.71
N LYS A 67 3.94 9.06 18.96
CA LYS A 67 3.45 9.25 20.32
C LYS A 67 2.64 8.03 20.77
N PRO A 68 2.76 7.57 22.04
CA PRO A 68 2.06 6.38 22.53
C PRO A 68 0.53 6.42 22.35
N ASP A 69 -0.09 7.59 22.49
CA ASP A 69 -1.54 7.82 22.34
C ASP A 69 -2.05 7.58 20.91
N LEU A 70 -1.16 7.58 19.91
CA LEU A 70 -1.50 7.30 18.52
C LEU A 70 -1.36 5.83 18.13
N LYS A 71 -0.83 4.97 19.02
CA LYS A 71 -0.58 3.53 18.78
C LYS A 71 -1.80 2.85 18.16
N ASP A 72 -2.94 2.91 18.85
CA ASP A 72 -4.15 2.20 18.42
C ASP A 72 -4.68 2.69 17.07
N LYS A 73 -4.63 4.01 16.84
CA LYS A 73 -5.09 4.63 15.60
C LYS A 73 -4.21 4.23 14.41
N VAL A 74 -2.89 4.22 14.59
CA VAL A 74 -1.94 3.83 13.56
C VAL A 74 -2.06 2.33 13.27
N THR A 75 -2.04 1.49 14.30
CA THR A 75 -2.22 0.03 14.17
C THR A 75 -3.53 -0.31 13.47
N TYR A 76 -4.65 0.29 13.88
CA TYR A 76 -5.95 0.11 13.22
C TYR A 76 -5.89 0.46 11.72
N THR A 77 -5.22 1.57 11.38
CA THR A 77 -5.12 2.05 10.00
C THR A 77 -4.28 1.11 9.14
N LEU A 78 -3.15 0.64 9.65
CA LEU A 78 -2.24 -0.26 8.95
C LEU A 78 -2.82 -1.67 8.74
N LEU A 79 -3.73 -2.11 9.61
CA LEU A 79 -4.37 -3.42 9.53
C LEU A 79 -5.72 -3.43 8.81
N ARG A 80 -6.08 -2.32 8.15
CA ARG A 80 -7.30 -2.25 7.31
C ARG A 80 -7.23 -3.30 6.20
N LYS A 81 -8.38 -3.87 5.86
CA LYS A 81 -8.50 -4.83 4.74
C LYS A 81 -7.99 -4.21 3.43
N HIS A 82 -6.91 -4.76 2.88
CA HIS A 82 -6.35 -4.33 1.61
C HIS A 82 -7.26 -4.73 0.43
N ARG A 83 -7.61 -3.74 -0.40
CA ARG A 83 -8.36 -3.95 -1.65
C ARG A 83 -7.37 -3.94 -2.82
N HIS A 84 -7.41 -4.99 -3.63
CA HIS A 84 -6.56 -5.13 -4.81
C HIS A 84 -7.42 -5.08 -6.08
N GLN A 85 -6.83 -4.62 -7.18
CA GLN A 85 -7.53 -4.46 -8.46
C GLN A 85 -8.08 -5.76 -9.03
N THR A 86 -7.44 -6.89 -8.74
CA THR A 86 -7.86 -8.23 -9.19
C THR A 86 -9.12 -8.73 -8.48
N LYS A 87 -9.51 -8.14 -7.35
CA LYS A 87 -10.78 -8.44 -6.69
C LYS A 87 -11.90 -7.85 -7.56
N LYS A 88 -12.53 -8.68 -8.40
CA LYS A 88 -13.65 -8.29 -9.26
C LYS A 88 -14.64 -7.44 -8.44
N SER A 89 -14.97 -6.26 -8.94
CA SER A 89 -16.14 -5.54 -8.42
C SER A 89 -17.39 -6.38 -8.72
N ASN A 90 -18.38 -6.40 -7.82
CA ASN A 90 -19.65 -7.09 -8.08
C ASN A 90 -20.29 -6.62 -9.41
N LEU A 91 -20.03 -5.37 -9.80
CA LEU A 91 -20.45 -4.78 -11.08
C LEU A 91 -19.86 -5.49 -12.31
N ARG A 92 -18.59 -5.92 -12.26
CA ARG A 92 -17.98 -6.72 -13.34
C ARG A 92 -18.55 -8.12 -13.41
N SER A 93 -18.88 -8.73 -12.26
CA SER A 93 -19.52 -10.04 -12.24
C SER A 93 -20.88 -10.02 -12.93
N LEU A 94 -21.66 -8.95 -12.76
CA LEU A 94 -22.97 -8.79 -13.41
C LEU A 94 -22.85 -8.50 -14.91
N ALA A 95 -21.89 -7.67 -15.32
CA ALA A 95 -21.65 -7.38 -16.74
C ALA A 95 -21.12 -8.60 -17.53
N ASP A 96 -20.38 -9.51 -16.88
CA ASP A 96 -19.93 -10.77 -17.48
C ASP A 96 -21.08 -11.78 -17.64
N ILE A 97 -22.07 -11.79 -16.73
CA ILE A 97 -23.26 -12.66 -16.83
C ILE A 97 -24.09 -12.36 -18.08
N GLY A 98 -24.21 -11.09 -18.48
CA GLY A 98 -24.94 -10.70 -19.68
C GLY A 98 -24.29 -11.14 -20.99
N LYS A 99 -23.01 -11.54 -20.98
CA LYS A 99 -22.29 -12.00 -22.17
C LYS A 99 -22.37 -13.50 -22.39
N THR A 100 -22.63 -14.30 -21.36
CA THR A 100 -22.71 -15.77 -21.48
C THR A 100 -24.07 -16.27 -21.95
N VAL A 101 -25.09 -15.41 -22.02
CA VAL A 101 -26.47 -15.77 -22.43
C VAL A 101 -26.79 -15.45 -23.89
N SER A 102 -25.84 -14.87 -24.64
CA SER A 102 -26.01 -14.48 -26.05
C SER A 102 -25.18 -15.32 -27.01
N SER A 103 -25.11 -16.63 -26.79
CA SER A 103 -24.55 -17.59 -27.76
C SER A 103 -25.56 -18.71 -28.04
#